data_AF-A0A963X3I7-F1
#
_entry.id   AF-A0A963X3I7-F1
#
_cell.length_a   1.000
_cell.length_b   1.000
_cell.length_c   1.000
_cell.angle_alpha   90.00
_cell.angle_beta   90.00
_cell.angle_gamma   90.00
#
_symmetry.space_group_name_H-M   'P 1'
#
loop_
_entity.id
_entity.type
_entity.pdbx_description
1 polymer ?
#
loop_
_entity_poly.entity_id
_entity_poly.type
_entity_poly.pdbx_seq_one_letter_code
_entity_poly.pdbx_strand_id
1 'polypeptide(L)'
;MLNADSPTPFLFKAVEIDGEHYWDGGYMGNPVLFPFFYSAESSDIVIVHVNPIERGDIPKTAPEILNRINEISFNSSLLRELRAISFVDRLLDEGWLKNKYRDRLRGIRIHSIRSDKSLVDLSISSKFSTDWAFLTSLKDRGRKIAGEWLEENFKAIGVESSVDIRAMFDGA
;
A
#
# COMPACT_ATOMS: atom_id res chain seq x y z
N MET A 1 -18.11 12.32 -1.00
CA MET A 1 -17.20 11.23 -1.42
C MET A 1 -16.29 10.74 -0.28
N LEU A 2 -15.76 11.61 0.59
CA LEU A 2 -14.87 11.20 1.72
C LEU A 2 -15.50 10.39 2.86
N ASN A 3 -16.83 10.25 2.93
CA ASN A 3 -17.52 9.58 4.06
C ASN A 3 -17.69 8.05 3.87
N ALA A 4 -17.32 7.50 2.71
CA ALA A 4 -17.49 6.06 2.42
C ALA A 4 -16.22 5.22 2.69
N ASP A 5 -15.05 5.86 2.86
CA ASP A 5 -13.77 5.15 2.77
C ASP A 5 -13.33 4.39 4.03
N SER A 6 -14.06 4.43 5.16
CA SER A 6 -13.70 3.53 6.27
C SER A 6 -14.77 3.26 7.33
N PRO A 7 -15.85 2.57 6.97
CA PRO A 7 -16.54 1.69 7.89
C PRO A 7 -15.93 0.28 7.78
N THR A 8 -14.96 -0.07 8.63
CA THR A 8 -14.55 -1.48 8.77
C THR A 8 -15.82 -2.29 9.08
N PRO A 9 -16.16 -3.37 8.34
CA PRO A 9 -17.49 -4.00 8.37
C PRO A 9 -18.00 -4.39 9.76
N PHE A 10 -17.09 -4.60 10.70
CA PHE A 10 -17.39 -4.98 12.08
C PHE A 10 -17.71 -3.80 13.00
N LEU A 11 -17.38 -2.58 12.61
CA LEU A 11 -17.52 -1.36 13.42
C LEU A 11 -18.69 -0.49 12.94
N PHE A 12 -19.03 -0.56 11.66
CA PHE A 12 -19.96 0.36 11.03
C PHE A 12 -20.82 -0.34 9.98
N LYS A 13 -22.07 0.13 9.86
CA LYS A 13 -22.98 -0.32 8.80
C LYS A 13 -22.53 0.23 7.45
N ALA A 14 -22.96 -0.43 6.37
CA ALA A 14 -22.78 0.10 5.03
C ALA A 14 -23.40 1.50 4.92
N VAL A 15 -22.73 2.39 4.19
CA VAL A 15 -23.24 3.72 3.86
C VAL A 15 -23.97 3.62 2.53
N GLU A 16 -25.20 4.14 2.47
CA GLU A 16 -25.98 4.20 1.23
C GLU A 16 -25.66 5.49 0.47
N ILE A 17 -25.33 5.37 -0.81
CA ILE A 17 -25.10 6.49 -1.73
C ILE A 17 -25.80 6.14 -3.05
N ASP A 18 -26.70 7.01 -3.52
CA ASP A 18 -27.45 6.84 -4.78
C ASP A 18 -28.16 5.47 -4.91
N GLY A 19 -28.64 4.91 -3.80
CA GLY A 19 -29.36 3.63 -3.76
C GLY A 19 -28.48 2.38 -3.67
N GLU A 20 -27.15 2.55 -3.66
CA GLU A 20 -26.17 1.47 -3.54
C GLU A 20 -25.50 1.50 -2.15
N HIS A 21 -25.19 0.31 -1.61
CA HIS A 21 -24.59 0.16 -0.28
C HIS A 21 -23.08 -0.06 -0.35
N TYR A 22 -22.32 0.79 0.33
CA TYR A 22 -20.86 0.80 0.31
C TYR A 22 -20.25 0.52 1.68
N TRP A 23 -19.14 -0.22 1.67
CA TRP A 23 -18.21 -0.40 2.79
C TRP A 23 -16.81 0.11 2.42
N ASP A 24 -15.88 0.03 3.37
CA ASP A 24 -14.46 0.35 3.16
C ASP A 24 -13.92 -0.28 1.87
N GLY A 25 -13.50 0.58 0.94
CA GLY A 25 -13.02 0.19 -0.38
C GLY A 25 -11.73 -0.60 -0.35
N GLY A 26 -11.00 -0.63 0.76
CA GLY A 26 -9.72 -1.33 0.81
C GLY A 26 -9.82 -2.86 0.84
N TYR A 27 -11.02 -3.43 1.04
CA TYR A 27 -11.26 -4.85 0.70
C TYR A 27 -11.27 -5.11 -0.81
N MET A 28 -11.59 -4.11 -1.63
CA MET A 28 -11.53 -4.18 -3.09
C MET A 28 -10.15 -3.78 -3.63
N GLY A 29 -9.49 -2.81 -2.98
CA GLY A 29 -8.08 -2.50 -3.21
C GLY A 29 -7.57 -1.30 -2.39
N ASN A 30 -6.40 -1.43 -1.76
CA ASN A 30 -5.76 -0.33 -1.00
C ASN A 30 -4.23 -0.40 -1.01
N PRO A 31 -3.54 0.51 -1.73
CA PRO A 31 -4.07 1.39 -2.78
C PRO A 31 -4.33 0.63 -4.09
N VAL A 32 -5.25 1.15 -4.92
CA VAL A 32 -5.37 0.72 -6.32
C VAL A 32 -4.35 1.47 -7.18
N LEU A 33 -3.44 0.75 -7.84
CA LEU A 33 -2.34 1.37 -8.63
C LEU A 33 -2.72 1.58 -10.10
N PHE A 34 -3.57 0.71 -10.65
CA PHE A 34 -3.97 0.73 -12.06
C PHE A 34 -4.40 2.10 -12.63
N PRO A 35 -5.20 2.93 -11.93
CA PRO A 35 -5.61 4.23 -12.46
C PRO A 35 -4.44 5.18 -12.75
N PHE A 36 -3.34 5.07 -12.00
CA PHE A 36 -2.17 5.92 -12.18
C PHE A 36 -1.40 5.60 -13.46
N PHE A 37 -1.47 4.37 -13.97
CA PHE A 37 -0.76 4.00 -15.21
C PHE A 37 -1.26 4.73 -16.45
N TYR A 38 -2.54 5.09 -16.47
CA TYR A 38 -3.17 5.74 -17.62
C TYR A 38 -3.34 7.24 -17.42
N SER A 39 -3.53 7.67 -16.17
CA SER A 39 -3.97 9.03 -15.85
C SER A 39 -2.85 9.93 -15.32
N ALA A 40 -1.74 9.35 -14.84
CA ALA A 40 -0.65 10.14 -14.27
C ALA A 40 0.35 10.61 -15.35
N GLU A 41 0.84 11.84 -15.18
CA GLU A 41 1.96 12.37 -15.96
C GLU A 41 3.29 11.74 -15.50
N SER A 42 3.42 11.51 -14.20
CA SER A 42 4.59 10.87 -13.58
C SER A 42 4.57 9.35 -13.74
N SER A 43 5.74 8.75 -13.97
CA SER A 43 5.97 7.30 -13.85
C SER A 43 6.25 6.87 -12.41
N ASP A 44 6.43 7.80 -11.47
CA ASP A 44 6.80 7.53 -10.10
C ASP A 44 5.55 7.44 -9.20
N ILE A 45 5.43 6.33 -8.48
CA ILE A 45 4.39 6.10 -7.48
C ILE A 45 5.06 5.91 -6.12
N VAL A 46 4.69 6.76 -5.16
CA VAL A 46 5.11 6.62 -3.75
C VAL A 46 3.99 5.98 -2.95
N ILE A 47 4.29 4.84 -2.33
CA ILE A 47 3.37 4.07 -1.50
C ILE A 47 3.76 4.26 -0.04
N VAL A 48 2.82 4.73 0.77
CA VAL A 48 2.99 4.86 2.23
C VAL A 48 2.29 3.69 2.91
N HIS A 49 3.06 2.79 3.50
CA HIS A 49 2.54 1.60 4.15
C HIS A 49 2.20 1.88 5.62
N VAL A 50 0.90 1.90 5.93
CA VAL A 50 0.41 2.06 7.31
C VAL A 50 0.40 0.72 8.05
N ASN A 51 0.02 -0.37 7.37
CA ASN A 51 0.10 -1.70 7.96
C ASN A 51 1.41 -2.38 7.56
N PRO A 52 2.04 -3.15 8.46
CA PRO A 52 3.17 -3.97 8.10
C PRO A 52 2.75 -5.00 7.06
N ILE A 53 3.61 -5.24 6.07
CA ILE A 53 3.38 -6.27 5.04
C ILE A 53 3.58 -7.66 5.64
N GLU A 54 4.53 -7.79 6.57
CA GLU A 54 4.87 -9.03 7.26
C GLU A 54 4.80 -8.84 8.77
N ARG A 55 4.24 -9.84 9.46
CA ARG A 55 4.21 -9.90 10.92
C ARG A 55 4.54 -11.32 11.38
N GLY A 56 5.65 -11.45 12.11
CA GLY A 56 6.16 -12.73 12.59
C GLY A 56 5.36 -13.35 13.74
N ASP A 57 4.62 -12.54 14.50
CA ASP A 57 3.81 -13.03 15.61
C ASP A 57 2.67 -13.92 15.12
N ILE A 58 2.43 -15.04 15.83
CA ILE A 58 1.30 -15.92 15.55
C ILE A 58 0.08 -15.40 16.34
N PRO A 59 -1.04 -15.02 15.68
CA PRO A 59 -2.23 -14.56 16.39
C PRO A 59 -2.85 -15.71 17.20
N LYS A 60 -3.23 -15.47 18.45
CA LYS A 60 -3.75 -16.50 19.37
C LYS A 60 -5.18 -16.22 19.83
N THR A 61 -5.65 -14.99 19.70
CA THR A 61 -6.98 -14.56 20.12
C THR A 61 -7.86 -14.20 18.92
N ALA A 62 -9.18 -14.26 19.07
CA ALA A 62 -10.10 -13.90 17.99
C ALA A 62 -9.88 -12.47 17.45
N PRO A 63 -9.64 -11.43 18.27
CA PRO A 63 -9.30 -10.10 17.77
C PRO A 63 -8.00 -10.05 16.97
N GLU A 64 -6.97 -10.81 17.39
CA GLU A 64 -5.70 -10.89 16.65
C GLU A 64 -5.87 -11.60 15.31
N ILE A 65 -6.68 -12.67 15.27
CA ILE A 65 -6.97 -13.42 14.04
C ILE A 65 -7.73 -12.52 13.05
N LEU A 66 -8.76 -11.81 13.50
CA LEU A 66 -9.51 -10.87 12.65
C LEU A 66 -8.61 -9.74 12.14
N ASN A 67 -7.74 -9.20 13.00
CA ASN A 67 -6.77 -8.20 12.59
C ASN A 67 -5.80 -8.75 11.54
N ARG A 68 -5.31 -9.99 11.69
CA ARG A 68 -4.44 -10.65 10.71
C ARG A 68 -5.15 -10.88 9.37
N ILE A 69 -6.42 -11.30 9.39
CA ILE A 69 -7.22 -11.45 8.17
C ILE A 69 -7.31 -10.11 7.44
N ASN A 70 -7.63 -9.02 8.17
CA ASN A 70 -7.68 -7.69 7.58
C ASN A 70 -6.34 -7.27 6.96
N GLU A 71 -5.23 -7.43 7.68
CA GLU A 71 -3.87 -7.17 7.18
C GLU A 71 -3.59 -7.93 5.87
N ILE A 72 -3.89 -9.24 5.83
CA ILE A 72 -3.71 -10.07 4.63
C ILE A 72 -4.61 -9.58 3.49
N SER A 73 -5.89 -9.30 3.76
CA SER A 73 -6.82 -8.84 2.73
C SER A 73 -6.37 -7.54 2.08
N PHE A 74 -6.01 -6.52 2.88
CA PHE A 74 -5.50 -5.25 2.35
C PHE A 74 -4.21 -5.45 1.55
N ASN A 75 -3.23 -6.19 2.09
CA ASN A 75 -1.94 -6.41 1.42
C ASN A 75 -2.07 -7.26 0.14
N SER A 76 -3.01 -8.21 0.09
CA SER A 76 -3.20 -9.09 -1.08
C SER A 76 -3.57 -8.32 -2.35
N SER A 77 -4.39 -7.28 -2.19
CA SER A 77 -4.80 -6.41 -3.30
C SER A 77 -3.60 -5.66 -3.88
N LEU A 78 -2.78 -5.05 -3.02
CA LEU A 78 -1.57 -4.34 -3.41
C LEU A 78 -0.54 -5.28 -4.05
N LEU A 79 -0.31 -6.46 -3.46
CA LEU A 79 0.63 -7.44 -4.02
C LEU A 79 0.22 -7.90 -5.43
N ARG A 80 -1.09 -8.03 -5.70
CA ARG A 80 -1.59 -8.35 -7.04
C ARG A 80 -1.25 -7.24 -8.05
N GLU A 81 -1.46 -5.99 -7.67
CA GLU A 81 -1.10 -4.83 -8.51
C GLU A 81 0.42 -4.77 -8.76
N LEU A 82 1.24 -4.90 -7.71
CA LEU A 82 2.70 -4.91 -7.83
C LEU A 82 3.23 -6.05 -8.71
N ARG A 83 2.59 -7.22 -8.66
CA ARG A 83 2.92 -8.35 -9.55
C ARG A 83 2.64 -8.03 -11.01
N ALA A 84 1.54 -7.33 -11.30
CA ALA A 84 1.23 -6.88 -12.65
C ALA A 84 2.27 -5.87 -13.17
N ILE A 85 2.73 -4.95 -12.31
CA ILE A 85 3.83 -4.01 -12.63
C ILE A 85 5.11 -4.78 -12.96
N SER A 86 5.52 -5.70 -12.07
CA SER A 86 6.71 -6.53 -12.28
C SER A 86 6.66 -7.31 -13.59
N PHE A 87 5.48 -7.83 -13.96
CA PHE A 87 5.27 -8.49 -15.25
C PHE A 87 5.42 -7.53 -16.44
N VAL A 88 4.87 -6.33 -16.38
CA VAL A 88 5.03 -5.31 -17.45
C VAL A 88 6.48 -4.88 -17.59
N ASP A 89 7.19 -4.66 -16.48
CA ASP A 89 8.62 -4.31 -16.52
C ASP A 89 9.45 -5.42 -17.18
N ARG A 90 9.13 -6.70 -16.91
CA ARG A 90 9.78 -7.83 -17.60
C ARG A 90 9.50 -7.84 -19.11
N LEU A 91 8.27 -7.56 -19.53
CA LEU A 91 7.93 -7.47 -20.96
C LEU A 91 8.71 -6.37 -21.68
N LEU A 92 8.94 -5.25 -20.99
CA LEU A 92 9.69 -4.10 -21.52
C LEU A 92 11.20 -4.40 -21.60
N ASP A 93 11.77 -5.01 -20.56
CA ASP A 93 13.20 -5.32 -20.46
C ASP A 93 13.61 -6.48 -21.39
N GLU A 94 12.86 -7.58 -21.37
CA GLU A 94 13.17 -8.78 -22.15
C GLU A 94 12.81 -8.61 -23.65
N GLY A 95 12.22 -7.47 -24.04
CA GLY A 95 11.94 -7.14 -25.43
C GLY A 95 10.82 -7.97 -26.07
N TRP A 96 9.91 -8.53 -25.27
CA TRP A 96 8.80 -9.37 -25.74
C TRP A 96 7.73 -8.56 -26.49
N LEU A 97 7.76 -7.23 -26.36
CA LEU A 97 6.86 -6.32 -27.05
C LEU A 97 7.40 -5.93 -28.43
N LYS A 98 6.56 -6.08 -29.45
CA LYS A 98 6.82 -5.51 -30.78
C LYS A 98 7.04 -4.00 -30.64
N ASN A 99 8.06 -3.45 -31.32
CA ASN A 99 8.44 -2.03 -31.21
C ASN A 99 7.26 -1.04 -31.34
N LYS A 100 6.27 -1.33 -32.19
CA LYS A 100 5.06 -0.49 -32.36
C LYS A 100 4.16 -0.36 -31.11
N TYR A 101 4.36 -1.20 -30.10
CA TYR A 101 3.58 -1.19 -28.84
C TYR A 101 4.42 -0.77 -27.64
N ARG A 102 5.72 -0.56 -27.79
CA ARG A 102 6.61 -0.17 -26.68
C ARG A 102 6.19 1.17 -26.08
N ASP A 103 5.90 2.16 -26.91
CA ASP A 103 5.52 3.51 -26.45
C ASP A 103 4.13 3.57 -25.78
N ARG A 104 3.35 2.47 -25.81
CA ARG A 104 2.04 2.39 -25.14
C ARG A 104 2.14 1.95 -23.68
N LEU A 105 3.28 1.43 -23.27
CA LEU A 105 3.53 0.95 -21.92
C LEU A 105 4.65 1.80 -21.32
N ARG A 106 4.39 2.39 -20.16
CA ARG A 106 5.39 3.14 -19.40
C ARG A 106 5.91 2.25 -18.28
N GLY A 107 7.24 2.21 -18.12
CA GLY A 107 7.85 1.65 -16.93
C GLY A 107 7.46 2.50 -15.72
N ILE A 108 7.04 1.84 -14.64
CA ILE A 108 6.59 2.49 -13.43
C ILE A 108 7.66 2.33 -12.36
N ARG A 109 8.01 3.44 -11.72
CA ARG A 109 8.96 3.46 -10.61
C ARG A 109 8.19 3.43 -9.31
N ILE A 110 8.42 2.40 -8.51
CA ILE A 110 7.77 2.25 -7.22
C ILE A 110 8.72 2.66 -6.11
N HIS A 111 8.18 3.48 -5.22
CA HIS A 111 8.83 3.99 -4.03
C HIS A 111 8.00 3.59 -2.83
N SER A 112 8.62 3.05 -1.78
CA SER A 112 7.90 2.52 -0.62
C SER A 112 8.42 3.11 0.67
N ILE A 113 7.56 3.83 1.38
CA ILE A 113 7.81 4.32 2.74
C ILE A 113 7.17 3.32 3.71
N ARG A 114 8.02 2.53 4.37
CA ARG A 114 7.61 1.41 5.23
C ARG A 114 7.71 1.80 6.70
N SER A 115 6.66 1.47 7.45
CA SER A 115 6.56 1.73 8.89
C SER A 115 6.81 0.48 9.74
N ASP A 116 7.31 -0.60 9.12
CA ASP A 116 7.31 -1.97 9.66
C ASP A 116 7.90 -2.16 11.05
N LYS A 117 8.79 -1.26 11.50
CA LYS A 117 9.37 -1.31 12.86
C LYS A 117 8.72 -0.31 13.83
N SER A 118 8.11 0.74 13.30
CA SER A 118 7.66 1.91 14.07
C SER A 118 6.27 1.77 14.70
N LEU A 119 5.50 0.77 14.27
CA LEU A 119 4.15 0.50 14.76
C LEU A 119 4.03 -0.89 15.42
N VAL A 120 5.14 -1.63 15.53
CA VAL A 120 5.15 -3.00 16.10
C VAL A 120 4.87 -2.98 17.60
N ASP A 121 5.28 -1.91 18.28
CA ASP A 121 5.06 -1.68 19.71
C ASP A 121 3.61 -1.30 20.05
N LEU A 122 2.75 -1.08 19.06
CA LEU A 122 1.37 -0.66 19.26
C LEU A 122 0.42 -1.86 19.30
N SER A 123 -0.41 -1.92 20.35
CA SER A 123 -1.46 -2.92 20.47
C SER A 123 -2.57 -2.71 19.45
N ILE A 124 -3.34 -3.75 19.14
CA ILE A 124 -4.53 -3.65 18.30
C ILE A 124 -5.53 -2.63 18.86
N SER A 125 -5.66 -2.54 20.18
CA SER A 125 -6.55 -1.59 20.85
C SER A 125 -6.18 -0.13 20.58
N SER A 126 -4.91 0.17 20.31
CA SER A 126 -4.46 1.53 20.00
C SER A 126 -5.12 2.12 18.74
N LYS A 127 -5.61 1.27 17.81
CA LYS A 127 -6.35 1.68 16.61
C LYS A 127 -7.63 2.47 16.91
N PHE A 128 -8.17 2.31 18.12
CA PHE A 128 -9.37 3.00 18.59
C PHE A 128 -9.06 4.24 19.45
N SER A 129 -7.78 4.51 19.71
CA SER A 129 -7.37 5.64 20.52
C SER A 129 -7.48 6.95 19.75
N THR A 130 -8.24 7.89 20.31
CA THR A 130 -8.34 9.27 19.80
C THR A 130 -7.62 10.27 20.71
N ASP A 131 -6.73 9.80 21.58
CA ASP A 131 -5.95 10.65 22.47
C ASP A 131 -5.02 11.58 21.67
N TRP A 132 -5.05 12.88 21.98
CA TRP A 132 -4.31 13.89 21.21
C TRP A 132 -2.79 13.70 21.30
N ALA A 133 -2.26 13.35 22.48
CA ALA A 133 -0.84 13.12 22.65
C ALA A 133 -0.40 11.88 21.86
N PHE A 134 -1.21 10.83 21.87
CA PHE A 134 -0.99 9.64 21.05
C PHE A 134 -0.99 9.98 19.54
N LEU A 135 -2.01 10.67 19.03
CA LEU A 135 -2.10 11.04 17.61
C LEU A 135 -0.93 11.94 17.17
N THR A 136 -0.52 12.88 18.02
CA THR A 136 0.65 13.73 17.75
C THR A 136 1.93 12.89 17.73
N SER A 137 2.07 11.92 18.63
CA SER A 137 3.21 11.00 18.62
C SER A 137 3.27 10.14 17.34
N LEU A 138 2.14 9.68 16.82
CA LEU A 138 2.07 8.95 15.54
C LEU A 138 2.50 9.83 14.37
N LYS A 139 2.05 11.10 14.35
CA LYS A 139 2.47 12.08 13.34
C LYS A 139 3.97 12.32 13.37
N ASP A 140 4.56 12.46 14.56
CA ASP A 140 6.00 12.69 14.70
C ASP A 140 6.82 11.46 14.28
N ARG A 141 6.35 10.24 14.62
CA ARG A 141 6.93 8.99 14.11
C ARG A 141 6.89 8.93 12.58
N GLY A 142 5.74 9.24 11.97
CA GLY A 142 5.59 9.26 10.51
C GLY A 142 6.53 10.26 9.82
N ARG A 143 6.68 11.47 10.38
CA ARG A 143 7.62 12.48 9.89
C ARG A 143 9.06 12.02 9.95
N LYS A 144 9.45 11.38 11.05
CA LYS A 144 10.80 10.85 11.22
C LYS A 144 11.12 9.82 10.13
N ILE A 145 10.24 8.83 9.93
CA ILE A 145 10.41 7.76 8.93
C ILE A 145 10.46 8.34 7.51
N ALA A 146 9.55 9.28 7.20
CA ALA A 146 9.56 9.93 5.89
C ALA A 146 10.85 10.75 5.68
N GLY A 147 11.35 11.41 6.73
CA GLY A 147 12.62 12.14 6.69
C GLY A 147 13.81 11.20 6.40
N GLU A 148 13.93 10.11 7.15
CA GLU A 148 14.95 9.07 6.94
C GLU A 148 14.87 8.51 5.52
N TRP A 149 13.66 8.18 5.05
CA TRP A 149 13.45 7.67 3.70
C TRP A 149 13.85 8.68 2.62
N LEU A 150 13.56 9.97 2.79
CA LEU A 150 13.95 11.02 1.85
C LEU A 150 15.48 11.19 1.80
N GLU A 151 16.17 11.15 2.94
CA GLU A 151 17.63 11.22 2.97
C GLU A 151 18.29 10.10 2.15
N GLU A 152 17.71 8.90 2.22
CA GLU A 152 18.20 7.71 1.53
C GLU A 152 17.80 7.65 0.05
N ASN A 153 16.54 7.98 -0.27
CA ASN A 153 15.92 7.59 -1.55
C ASN A 153 15.48 8.77 -2.44
N PHE A 154 15.55 10.02 -1.98
CA PHE A 154 15.02 11.15 -2.75
C PHE A 154 15.66 11.29 -4.14
N LYS A 155 16.94 10.92 -4.28
CA LYS A 155 17.65 10.95 -5.57
C LYS A 155 17.19 9.89 -6.57
N ALA A 156 16.53 8.82 -6.12
CA ALA A 156 15.98 7.79 -6.98
C ALA A 156 14.69 8.23 -7.68
N ILE A 157 13.97 9.21 -7.11
CA ILE A 157 12.70 9.70 -7.67
C ILE A 157 12.95 10.27 -9.07
N GLY A 158 12.18 9.80 -10.05
CA GLY A 158 12.32 10.16 -11.46
C GLY A 158 13.42 9.38 -12.21
N VAL A 159 14.23 8.59 -11.51
CA VAL A 159 15.37 7.85 -12.06
C VAL A 159 15.09 6.35 -12.04
N GLU A 160 14.87 5.78 -10.86
CA GLU A 160 14.68 4.35 -10.61
C GLU A 160 13.75 4.09 -9.40
N SER A 161 13.28 2.85 -9.23
CA SER A 161 12.48 2.46 -8.06
C SER A 161 13.32 2.43 -6.79
N SER A 162 12.77 2.88 -5.65
CA SER A 162 13.45 2.71 -4.34
C SER A 162 13.34 1.30 -3.77
N VAL A 163 12.57 0.41 -4.43
CA VAL A 163 12.37 -0.98 -4.01
C VAL A 163 12.48 -1.92 -5.20
N ASP A 164 13.01 -3.11 -4.93
CA ASP A 164 13.03 -4.21 -5.89
C ASP A 164 11.75 -5.04 -5.77
N ILE A 165 10.79 -4.76 -6.67
CA ILE A 165 9.52 -5.48 -6.74
C ILE A 165 9.73 -6.91 -7.27
N ARG A 166 10.76 -7.16 -8.09
CA ARG A 166 11.02 -8.50 -8.64
C ARG A 166 11.48 -9.45 -7.54
N ALA A 167 12.42 -8.99 -6.70
CA ALA A 167 12.88 -9.73 -5.54
C ALA A 167 11.74 -10.10 -4.56
N MET A 168 10.65 -9.34 -4.51
CA MET A 168 9.47 -9.68 -3.69
C MET A 168 8.70 -10.91 -4.18
N PHE A 169 8.83 -11.29 -5.46
CA PHE A 169 8.06 -12.38 -6.08
C PHE A 169 8.91 -13.55 -6.59
N ASP A 170 10.22 -13.37 -6.76
CA ASP A 170 11.12 -14.40 -7.29
C ASP A 170 11.45 -15.53 -6.29
N GLY A 171 10.89 -15.49 -5.07
CA GLY A 171 11.04 -16.52 -4.02
C GLY A 171 9.75 -17.31 -3.70
N ALA A 172 8.72 -17.23 -4.54
CA ALA A 172 7.43 -17.91 -4.36
C ALA A 172 7.31 -19.21 -5.18
#